data_AF-A0A937ZCJ9-F1
#
_entry.id   AF-A0A937ZCJ9-F1
#
_cell.length_a   1.000
_cell.length_b   1.000
_cell.length_c   1.000
_cell.angle_alpha   90.00
_cell.angle_beta   90.00
_cell.angle_gamma   90.00
#
_symmetry.space_group_name_H-M   'P 1'
#
loop_
_entity.id
_entity.type
_entity.pdbx_description
1 polymer ?
#
loop_
_entity_poly.entity_id
_entity_poly.type
_entity_poly.pdbx_seq_one_letter_code
_entity_poly.pdbx_strand_id
1 'polypeptide(L)'
;MNYLAAINAAGDDADERYKIALAAIREKANDVIIEIARQENHCRARDYATRWGLIYAASELVHPAALPFFRSVVLTPIPPEESSEPHSFSTVAEESILRTTAVDGVARLAADGSKEAVDALFDFLHVPSLSVKRAAVQGLMGVRQGESLRGRIEERLCPEDKFLLDIKPIDVRKVTQISDPERDLSDAGRKSNKPITPDLPDRAARTDTRSGDSKTIVQGNDAPKGK
;
A
#
# COMPACT_ATOMS: atom_id res chain seq x y z
N MET A 1 -12.87 -2.27 28.65
CA MET A 1 -12.44 -1.08 27.88
C MET A 1 -12.70 -1.37 26.41
N ASN A 2 -13.33 -0.45 25.66
CA ASN A 2 -13.64 -0.65 24.24
C ASN A 2 -12.41 -0.27 23.38
N TYR A 3 -11.83 -1.22 22.66
CA TYR A 3 -10.66 -1.00 21.81
C TYR A 3 -10.90 0.07 20.73
N LEU A 4 -12.09 0.09 20.11
CA LEU A 4 -12.45 1.09 19.10
C LEU A 4 -12.59 2.50 19.68
N ALA A 5 -12.88 2.62 20.98
CA ALA A 5 -12.81 3.92 21.65
C ALA A 5 -11.36 4.33 21.93
N ALA A 6 -10.49 3.37 22.25
CA ALA A 6 -9.08 3.63 22.55
C ALA A 6 -8.28 4.07 21.32
N ILE A 7 -8.53 3.49 20.13
CA ILE A 7 -7.89 3.89 18.87
C ILE A 7 -8.27 5.33 18.44
N ASN A 8 -9.46 5.78 18.81
CA ASN A 8 -9.96 7.13 18.51
C ASN A 8 -9.75 8.13 19.66
N ALA A 9 -9.02 7.72 20.71
CA ALA A 9 -8.78 8.58 21.87
C ALA A 9 -7.76 9.68 21.53
N ALA A 10 -7.92 10.84 22.14
CA ALA A 10 -6.99 11.96 22.07
C ALA A 10 -6.63 12.44 23.49
N GLY A 11 -5.45 13.03 23.65
CA GLY A 11 -4.92 13.51 24.94
C GLY A 11 -3.62 12.81 25.34
N ASP A 12 -3.02 13.28 26.44
CA ASP A 12 -1.69 12.84 26.90
C ASP A 12 -1.63 11.36 27.27
N ASP A 13 -2.78 10.74 27.62
CA ASP A 13 -2.89 9.35 28.02
C ASP A 13 -3.44 8.41 26.93
N ALA A 14 -3.65 8.92 25.70
CA ALA A 14 -4.24 8.14 24.61
C ALA A 14 -3.40 6.91 24.22
N ASP A 15 -2.07 7.05 24.15
CA ASP A 15 -1.15 5.96 23.81
C ASP A 15 -1.15 4.85 24.89
N GLU A 16 -1.17 5.22 26.17
CA GLU A 16 -1.23 4.26 27.27
C GLU A 16 -2.56 3.49 27.27
N ARG A 17 -3.68 4.21 27.10
CA ARG A 17 -5.01 3.58 26.96
C ARG A 17 -5.09 2.64 25.77
N TYR A 18 -4.49 3.03 24.63
CA TYR A 18 -4.40 2.18 23.46
C TYR A 18 -3.65 0.88 23.75
N LYS A 19 -2.45 0.96 24.36
CA LYS A 19 -1.64 -0.21 24.72
C LYS A 19 -2.36 -1.14 25.69
N ILE A 20 -3.03 -0.60 26.69
CA ILE A 20 -3.83 -1.38 27.66
C ILE A 20 -4.99 -2.08 26.93
N ALA A 21 -5.72 -1.37 26.08
CA ALA A 21 -6.82 -1.95 25.33
C ALA A 21 -6.34 -3.06 24.37
N LEU A 22 -5.22 -2.83 23.67
CA LEU A 22 -4.62 -3.80 22.76
C LEU A 22 -4.16 -5.07 23.50
N ALA A 23 -3.49 -4.91 24.64
CA ALA A 23 -3.09 -6.03 25.48
C ALA A 23 -4.30 -6.89 25.91
N ALA A 24 -5.38 -6.23 26.35
CA ALA A 24 -6.60 -6.92 26.78
C ALA A 24 -7.27 -7.73 25.65
N ILE A 25 -7.30 -7.22 24.41
CA ILE A 25 -7.88 -7.98 23.29
C ILE A 25 -6.95 -9.09 22.77
N ARG A 26 -5.63 -8.96 22.94
CA ARG A 26 -4.66 -10.00 22.56
C ARG A 26 -4.79 -11.27 23.39
N GLU A 27 -5.19 -11.17 24.66
CA GLU A 27 -5.47 -12.33 25.53
C GLU A 27 -6.55 -13.26 24.95
N LYS A 28 -7.43 -12.73 24.09
CA LYS A 28 -8.54 -13.45 23.46
C LYS A 28 -8.52 -13.32 21.94
N ALA A 29 -7.32 -13.21 21.34
CA ALA A 29 -7.16 -12.85 19.94
C ALA A 29 -8.00 -13.70 18.98
N ASN A 30 -8.09 -15.02 19.19
CA ASN A 30 -8.92 -15.91 18.37
C ASN A 30 -10.40 -15.49 18.36
N ASP A 31 -11.01 -15.36 19.54
CA ASP A 31 -12.42 -14.99 19.66
C ASP A 31 -12.67 -13.58 19.13
N VAL A 32 -11.74 -12.66 19.39
CA VAL A 32 -11.81 -11.28 18.91
C VAL A 32 -11.76 -11.23 17.38
N ILE A 33 -10.91 -12.03 16.74
CA ILE A 33 -10.83 -12.09 15.26
C ILE A 33 -12.11 -12.64 14.66
N ILE A 34 -12.70 -13.68 15.25
CA ILE A 34 -13.99 -14.23 14.82
C ILE A 34 -15.07 -13.13 14.92
N GLU A 35 -15.09 -12.40 16.02
CA GLU A 35 -16.03 -11.30 16.21
C GLU A 35 -15.79 -10.15 15.23
N ILE A 36 -14.54 -9.77 14.97
CA ILE A 36 -14.18 -8.75 13.98
C ILE A 36 -14.70 -9.15 12.59
N ALA A 37 -14.43 -10.39 12.15
CA ALA A 37 -14.89 -10.89 10.85
C ALA A 37 -16.42 -10.93 10.77
N ARG A 38 -17.09 -11.30 11.88
CA ARG A 38 -18.56 -11.28 11.97
C ARG A 38 -19.09 -9.85 11.85
N GLN A 39 -18.52 -8.89 12.59
CA GLN A 39 -18.98 -7.50 12.56
C GLN A 39 -18.71 -6.83 11.22
N GLU A 40 -17.57 -7.08 10.58
CA GLU A 40 -17.25 -6.51 9.27
C GLU A 40 -18.29 -6.97 8.22
N ASN A 41 -18.65 -8.26 8.22
CA ASN A 41 -19.70 -8.80 7.35
C ASN A 41 -21.11 -8.21 7.59
N HIS A 42 -21.39 -7.68 8.79
CA HIS A 42 -22.68 -7.04 9.12
C HIS A 42 -22.63 -5.52 8.95
N CYS A 43 -21.45 -4.93 8.73
CA CYS A 43 -21.32 -3.50 8.50
C CYS A 43 -22.04 -3.09 7.22
N ARG A 44 -22.60 -1.88 7.22
CA ARG A 44 -23.05 -1.26 5.97
C ARG A 44 -21.82 -1.03 5.09
N ALA A 45 -21.93 -1.27 3.80
CA ALA A 45 -20.81 -1.11 2.87
C ALA A 45 -20.14 0.28 2.97
N ARG A 46 -20.96 1.33 3.13
CA ARG A 46 -20.55 2.73 3.28
C ARG A 46 -20.07 3.14 4.68
N ASP A 47 -20.08 2.25 5.66
CA ASP A 47 -19.55 2.54 7.00
C ASP A 47 -18.03 2.29 7.04
N TYR A 48 -17.30 3.06 6.23
CA TYR A 48 -15.87 2.84 6.00
C TYR A 48 -15.04 3.03 7.26
N ALA A 49 -15.40 4.00 8.11
CA ALA A 49 -14.69 4.22 9.37
C ALA A 49 -14.74 2.97 10.28
N THR A 50 -15.92 2.36 10.42
CA THR A 50 -16.08 1.14 11.23
C THR A 50 -15.36 -0.04 10.58
N ARG A 51 -15.54 -0.26 9.27
CA ARG A 51 -14.89 -1.37 8.55
C ARG A 51 -13.37 -1.26 8.60
N TRP A 52 -12.82 -0.06 8.39
CA TRP A 52 -11.40 0.20 8.53
C TRP A 52 -10.91 -0.06 9.96
N GLY A 53 -11.61 0.45 10.97
CA GLY A 53 -11.25 0.23 12.38
C GLY A 53 -11.21 -1.26 12.77
N LEU A 54 -12.14 -2.06 12.23
CA LEU A 54 -12.18 -3.52 12.41
C LEU A 54 -10.97 -4.22 11.74
N ILE A 55 -10.66 -3.88 10.49
CA ILE A 55 -9.52 -4.46 9.76
C ILE A 55 -8.19 -4.06 10.43
N TYR A 56 -8.06 -2.80 10.84
CA TYR A 56 -6.91 -2.31 11.57
C TYR A 56 -6.77 -2.99 12.93
N ALA A 57 -7.87 -3.17 13.69
CA ALA A 57 -7.83 -3.92 14.94
C ALA A 57 -7.28 -5.34 14.76
N ALA A 58 -7.72 -6.05 13.70
CA ALA A 58 -7.19 -7.36 13.38
C ALA A 58 -5.69 -7.31 13.03
N SER A 59 -5.22 -6.30 12.31
CA SER A 59 -3.81 -6.18 11.91
C SER A 59 -2.88 -5.86 13.08
N GLU A 60 -3.39 -5.24 14.13
CA GLU A 60 -2.66 -4.96 15.39
C GLU A 60 -2.57 -6.20 16.30
N LEU A 61 -3.46 -7.18 16.15
CA LEU A 61 -3.41 -8.43 16.91
C LEU A 61 -2.24 -9.33 16.49
N VAL A 62 -1.79 -9.23 15.23
CA VAL A 62 -0.70 -10.04 14.64
C VAL A 62 -0.84 -11.53 14.99
N HIS A 63 -2.06 -12.05 14.85
CA HIS A 63 -2.39 -13.42 15.23
C HIS A 63 -2.73 -14.27 13.99
N PRO A 64 -2.21 -15.51 13.85
CA PRO A 64 -2.40 -16.35 12.66
C PRO A 64 -3.87 -16.57 12.26
N ALA A 65 -4.79 -16.59 13.24
CA ALA A 65 -6.23 -16.73 12.98
C ALA A 65 -6.83 -15.59 12.14
N ALA A 66 -6.15 -14.45 12.00
CA ALA A 66 -6.61 -13.33 11.18
C ALA A 66 -6.37 -13.55 9.68
N LEU A 67 -5.50 -14.49 9.29
CA LEU A 67 -5.13 -14.69 7.90
C LEU A 67 -6.32 -14.99 6.98
N PRO A 68 -7.27 -15.88 7.31
CA PRO A 68 -8.45 -16.10 6.47
C PRO A 68 -9.30 -14.84 6.28
N PHE A 69 -9.44 -14.03 7.33
CA PHE A 69 -10.17 -12.76 7.28
C PHE A 69 -9.47 -11.74 6.38
N PHE A 70 -8.15 -11.56 6.52
CA PHE A 70 -7.44 -10.65 5.62
C PHE A 70 -7.52 -11.10 4.16
N ARG A 71 -7.38 -12.41 3.91
CA ARG A 71 -7.53 -12.97 2.55
C ARG A 71 -8.92 -12.67 1.99
N SER A 72 -9.99 -12.81 2.75
CA SER A 72 -11.34 -12.48 2.26
C SER A 72 -11.48 -11.00 1.92
N VAL A 73 -10.94 -10.10 2.75
CA VAL A 73 -10.95 -8.65 2.47
C VAL A 73 -10.18 -8.32 1.19
N VAL A 74 -8.95 -8.84 1.04
CA VAL A 74 -8.07 -8.52 -0.10
C VAL A 74 -8.60 -9.09 -1.42
N LEU A 75 -9.12 -10.32 -1.39
CA LEU A 75 -9.57 -11.03 -2.60
C LEU A 75 -10.99 -10.65 -3.03
N THR A 76 -11.77 -9.96 -2.18
CA THR A 76 -13.07 -9.43 -2.58
C THR A 76 -12.88 -8.31 -3.62
N PRO A 77 -13.51 -8.39 -4.81
CA PRO A 77 -13.41 -7.35 -5.82
C PRO A 77 -13.75 -5.96 -5.27
N ILE A 78 -13.02 -4.94 -5.72
CA ILE A 78 -13.34 -3.54 -5.40
C ILE A 78 -14.64 -3.20 -6.15
N PRO A 79 -15.70 -2.72 -5.47
CA PRO A 79 -16.92 -2.28 -6.13
C PRO A 79 -16.64 -1.13 -7.10
N PRO A 80 -17.48 -0.93 -8.14
CA PRO A 80 -17.34 0.20 -9.04
C PRO A 80 -17.46 1.53 -8.28
N GLU A 81 -16.90 2.59 -8.86
CA GLU A 81 -17.05 3.94 -8.30
C GLU A 81 -18.52 4.34 -8.25
N GLU A 82 -18.99 4.75 -7.08
CA GLU A 82 -20.37 5.19 -6.88
C GLU A 82 -20.51 6.71 -7.01
N SER A 83 -19.42 7.45 -6.78
CA SER A 83 -19.47 8.89 -6.87
C SER A 83 -19.20 9.42 -8.28
N SER A 84 -20.09 10.31 -8.73
CA SER A 84 -19.89 11.12 -9.93
C SER A 84 -19.09 12.39 -9.67
N GLU A 85 -18.88 12.78 -8.42
CA GLU A 85 -18.22 14.03 -8.03
C GLU A 85 -16.73 13.81 -7.67
N PRO A 86 -15.78 14.41 -8.41
CA PRO A 86 -14.35 14.24 -8.16
C PRO A 86 -13.85 14.67 -6.77
N HIS A 87 -14.62 15.50 -6.06
CA HIS A 87 -14.26 16.05 -4.74
C HIS A 87 -14.92 15.32 -3.56
N SER A 88 -15.78 14.35 -3.85
CA SER A 88 -16.40 13.53 -2.82
C SER A 88 -15.52 12.31 -2.48
N PHE A 89 -15.91 11.55 -1.45
CA PHE A 89 -15.24 10.31 -1.11
C PHE A 89 -15.41 9.27 -2.22
N SER A 90 -14.30 8.78 -2.75
CA SER A 90 -14.25 7.76 -3.80
C SER A 90 -14.40 6.37 -3.18
N THR A 91 -15.44 5.64 -3.59
CA THR A 91 -15.67 4.26 -3.15
C THR A 91 -14.46 3.39 -3.47
N VAL A 92 -13.86 3.57 -4.65
CA VAL A 92 -12.66 2.81 -5.06
C VAL A 92 -11.46 3.14 -4.16
N ALA A 93 -11.29 4.41 -3.78
CA ALA A 93 -10.20 4.83 -2.90
C ALA A 93 -10.38 4.26 -1.49
N GLU A 94 -11.57 4.34 -0.92
CA GLU A 94 -11.88 3.83 0.42
C GLU A 94 -11.70 2.31 0.49
N GLU A 95 -12.25 1.58 -0.49
CA GLU A 95 -12.08 0.13 -0.62
C GLU A 95 -10.62 -0.28 -0.85
N SER A 96 -9.84 0.56 -1.56
CA SER A 96 -8.40 0.35 -1.70
C SER A 96 -7.67 0.47 -0.35
N ILE A 97 -8.04 1.45 0.50
CA ILE A 97 -7.48 1.62 1.85
C ILE A 97 -7.77 0.39 2.71
N LEU A 98 -9.00 -0.15 2.68
CA LEU A 98 -9.35 -1.36 3.43
C LEU A 98 -8.45 -2.54 3.04
N ARG A 99 -8.25 -2.74 1.73
CA ARG A 99 -7.44 -3.86 1.20
C ARG A 99 -5.97 -3.68 1.50
N THR A 100 -5.39 -2.48 1.33
CA THR A 100 -3.99 -2.26 1.68
C THR A 100 -3.75 -2.42 3.18
N THR A 101 -4.70 -2.01 4.03
CA THR A 101 -4.61 -2.25 5.49
C THR A 101 -4.62 -3.75 5.82
N ALA A 102 -5.46 -4.55 5.13
CA ALA A 102 -5.45 -6.01 5.29
C ALA A 102 -4.15 -6.64 4.78
N VAL A 103 -3.60 -6.17 3.65
CA VAL A 103 -2.28 -6.61 3.15
C VAL A 103 -1.18 -6.32 4.17
N ASP A 104 -1.20 -5.14 4.82
CA ASP A 104 -0.24 -4.80 5.88
C ASP A 104 -0.34 -5.77 7.06
N GLY A 105 -1.55 -6.19 7.44
CA GLY A 105 -1.78 -7.24 8.43
C GLY A 105 -1.15 -8.57 8.04
N VAL A 106 -1.32 -9.01 6.78
CA VAL A 106 -0.69 -10.23 6.26
C VAL A 106 0.84 -10.09 6.20
N ALA A 107 1.35 -8.92 5.80
CA ALA A 107 2.79 -8.64 5.76
C ALA A 107 3.44 -8.77 7.15
N ARG A 108 2.76 -8.32 8.22
CA ARG A 108 3.24 -8.50 9.59
C ARG A 108 3.29 -9.98 9.99
N LEU A 109 2.26 -10.77 9.66
CA LEU A 109 2.28 -12.22 9.90
C LEU A 109 3.42 -12.92 9.14
N ALA A 110 3.69 -12.49 7.90
CA ALA A 110 4.79 -13.01 7.09
C ALA A 110 6.16 -12.63 7.68
N ALA A 111 6.31 -11.40 8.19
CA ALA A 111 7.53 -10.95 8.87
C ALA A 111 7.81 -11.75 10.15
N ASP A 112 6.77 -12.17 10.87
CA ASP A 112 6.83 -13.06 12.03
C ASP A 112 7.06 -14.54 11.66
N GLY A 113 7.15 -14.86 10.37
CA GLY A 113 7.54 -16.18 9.87
C GLY A 113 6.40 -17.10 9.43
N SER A 114 5.16 -16.61 9.32
CA SER A 114 4.08 -17.40 8.72
C SER A 114 4.31 -17.62 7.22
N LYS A 115 4.48 -18.88 6.83
CA LYS A 115 4.63 -19.28 5.43
C LYS A 115 3.34 -19.07 4.65
N GLU A 116 2.21 -19.36 5.29
CA GLU A 116 0.87 -19.17 4.72
C GLU A 116 0.60 -17.70 4.40
N ALA A 117 1.11 -16.78 5.23
CA ALA A 117 1.03 -15.35 4.96
C ALA A 117 1.94 -14.93 3.78
N VAL A 118 3.15 -15.49 3.67
CA VAL A 118 4.02 -15.28 2.49
C VAL A 118 3.33 -15.74 1.21
N ASP A 119 2.74 -16.94 1.23
CA ASP A 119 2.00 -17.48 0.09
C ASP A 119 0.78 -16.61 -0.26
N ALA A 120 0.07 -16.10 0.75
CA ALA A 120 -1.03 -15.15 0.55
C ALA A 120 -0.57 -13.85 -0.12
N LEU A 121 0.59 -13.29 0.25
CA LEU A 121 1.12 -12.10 -0.41
C LEU A 121 1.46 -12.38 -1.88
N PHE A 122 1.96 -13.58 -2.21
CA PHE A 122 2.14 -13.97 -3.62
C PHE A 122 0.82 -14.07 -4.38
N ASP A 123 -0.24 -14.60 -3.76
CA ASP A 123 -1.58 -14.62 -4.36
C ASP A 123 -2.07 -13.19 -4.67
N PHE A 124 -1.78 -12.24 -3.78
CA PHE A 124 -2.22 -10.85 -3.92
C PHE A 124 -1.56 -10.11 -5.09
N LEU A 125 -0.44 -10.60 -5.65
CA LEU A 125 0.17 -10.04 -6.86
C LEU A 125 -0.73 -10.18 -8.10
N HIS A 126 -1.70 -11.10 -8.06
CA HIS A 126 -2.67 -11.32 -9.14
C HIS A 126 -3.92 -10.44 -9.03
N VAL A 127 -4.11 -9.70 -7.93
CA VAL A 127 -5.26 -8.80 -7.76
C VAL A 127 -5.14 -7.62 -8.73
N PRO A 128 -6.20 -7.24 -9.47
CA PRO A 128 -6.16 -6.12 -10.43
C PRO A 128 -6.21 -4.74 -9.74
N SER A 129 -5.34 -4.53 -8.74
CA SER A 129 -5.20 -3.25 -8.03
C SER A 129 -3.72 -2.97 -7.78
N LEU A 130 -3.22 -1.88 -8.39
CA LEU A 130 -1.81 -1.49 -8.25
C LEU A 130 -1.42 -1.23 -6.79
N SER A 131 -2.33 -0.65 -6.00
CA SER A 131 -2.12 -0.40 -4.56
C SER A 131 -1.94 -1.69 -3.77
N VAL A 132 -2.76 -2.71 -4.05
CA VAL A 132 -2.66 -4.04 -3.42
C VAL A 132 -1.36 -4.73 -3.84
N LYS A 133 -1.03 -4.75 -5.15
CA LYS A 133 0.22 -5.31 -5.65
C LYS A 133 1.43 -4.65 -5.01
N ARG A 134 1.45 -3.31 -4.96
CA ARG A 134 2.51 -2.55 -4.30
C ARG A 134 2.66 -2.95 -2.84
N ALA A 135 1.57 -2.97 -2.07
CA ALA A 135 1.61 -3.35 -0.67
C ALA A 135 2.11 -4.81 -0.49
N ALA A 136 1.69 -5.73 -1.36
CA ALA A 136 2.11 -7.12 -1.32
C ALA A 136 3.61 -7.29 -1.65
N VAL A 137 4.11 -6.59 -2.67
CA VAL A 137 5.55 -6.55 -2.98
C VAL A 137 6.35 -6.01 -1.80
N GLN A 138 5.93 -4.90 -1.20
CA GLN A 138 6.61 -4.32 -0.03
C GLN A 138 6.57 -5.28 1.17
N GLY A 139 5.44 -5.96 1.40
CA GLY A 139 5.32 -6.98 2.44
C GLY A 139 6.28 -8.15 2.21
N LEU A 140 6.36 -8.66 0.98
CA LEU A 140 7.29 -9.75 0.61
C LEU A 140 8.75 -9.32 0.73
N MET A 141 9.10 -8.10 0.31
CA MET A 141 10.46 -7.58 0.45
C MET A 141 10.84 -7.28 1.91
N GLY A 142 9.85 -7.02 2.77
CA GLY A 142 10.04 -6.72 4.19
C GLY A 142 10.28 -7.93 5.09
N VAL A 143 10.04 -9.16 4.63
CA VAL A 143 10.32 -10.36 5.44
C VAL A 143 11.84 -10.59 5.56
N ARG A 144 12.29 -11.34 6.58
CA ARG A 144 13.73 -11.58 6.86
C ARG A 144 14.53 -12.10 5.66
N GLN A 145 13.88 -12.80 4.73
CA GLN A 145 14.48 -13.36 3.52
C GLN A 145 13.96 -12.69 2.23
N GLY A 146 13.42 -11.46 2.32
CA GLY A 146 12.74 -10.79 1.20
C GLY A 146 13.57 -10.67 -0.07
N GLU A 147 14.87 -10.33 0.03
CA GLU A 147 15.72 -10.23 -1.16
C GLU A 147 15.87 -11.57 -1.90
N SER A 148 15.83 -12.69 -1.18
CA SER A 148 15.85 -14.02 -1.81
C SER A 148 14.56 -14.35 -2.57
N LEU A 149 13.46 -13.66 -2.25
CA LEU A 149 12.17 -13.80 -2.92
C LEU A 149 12.09 -12.95 -4.20
N ARG A 150 13.01 -12.00 -4.41
CA ARG A 150 12.94 -11.02 -5.49
C ARG A 150 12.70 -11.64 -6.88
N GLY A 151 13.46 -12.68 -7.23
CA GLY A 151 13.29 -13.36 -8.53
C GLY A 151 11.88 -13.96 -8.69
N ARG A 152 11.36 -14.61 -7.64
CA ARG A 152 9.99 -15.15 -7.63
C ARG A 152 8.91 -14.07 -7.72
N ILE A 153 9.14 -12.92 -7.11
CA ILE A 153 8.23 -11.76 -7.22
C ILE A 153 8.23 -11.26 -8.66
N GLU A 154 9.41 -11.08 -9.25
CA GLU A 154 9.56 -10.61 -10.63
C GLU A 154 8.89 -11.54 -11.65
N GLU A 155 8.98 -12.86 -11.46
CA GLU A 155 8.32 -13.87 -12.30
C GLU A 155 6.78 -13.80 -12.23
N ARG A 156 6.21 -13.29 -11.14
CA ARG A 156 4.76 -13.19 -10.92
C ARG A 156 4.17 -11.85 -11.34
N LEU A 157 4.99 -10.81 -11.44
CA LEU A 157 4.55 -9.49 -11.88
C LEU A 157 4.46 -9.41 -13.40
N CYS A 158 3.45 -8.71 -13.89
CA CYS A 158 3.42 -8.31 -15.29
C CYS A 158 4.58 -7.33 -15.59
N PRO A 159 5.07 -7.26 -16.83
CA PRO A 159 6.19 -6.37 -17.19
C PRO A 159 5.98 -4.91 -16.77
N GLU A 160 4.74 -4.43 -16.81
CA GLU A 160 4.35 -3.06 -16.49
C GLU A 160 4.39 -2.77 -14.99
N ASP A 161 4.32 -3.82 -14.15
CA ASP A 161 4.31 -3.72 -12.68
C ASP A 161 5.70 -3.98 -12.07
N LYS A 162 6.71 -4.36 -12.87
CA LYS A 162 8.05 -4.67 -12.35
C LYS A 162 8.72 -3.50 -11.62
N PHE A 163 8.34 -2.27 -11.93
CA PHE A 163 8.84 -1.07 -11.22
C PHE A 163 8.49 -1.09 -9.72
N LEU A 164 7.50 -1.88 -9.29
CA LEU A 164 7.14 -2.01 -7.88
C LEU A 164 8.30 -2.54 -7.01
N LEU A 165 9.21 -3.34 -7.59
CA LEU A 165 10.43 -3.84 -6.93
C LEU A 165 11.46 -2.73 -6.67
N ASP A 166 11.37 -1.62 -7.39
CA ASP A 166 12.30 -0.50 -7.26
C ASP A 166 11.80 0.55 -6.25
N ILE A 167 10.54 0.43 -5.78
CA ILE A 167 9.99 1.33 -4.77
C ILE A 167 10.62 1.02 -3.42
N LYS A 168 11.34 1.99 -2.86
CA LYS A 168 11.94 1.88 -1.53
C LYS A 168 11.17 2.73 -0.52
N PRO A 169 10.77 2.20 0.65
CA PRO A 169 10.26 3.04 1.72
C PRO A 169 11.39 3.96 2.19
N ILE A 170 11.09 5.26 2.26
CA ILE A 170 12.01 6.26 2.80
C ILE A 170 11.56 6.58 4.22
N ASP A 171 12.48 6.50 5.18
CA ASP A 171 12.22 7.01 6.53
C ASP A 171 11.98 8.52 6.43
N VAL A 172 10.77 8.96 6.76
CA VAL A 172 10.35 10.36 6.67
C VAL A 172 11.24 11.31 7.47
N ARG A 173 11.89 10.81 8.52
CA ARG A 173 12.85 11.59 9.34
C ARG A 173 14.15 11.88 8.59
N LYS A 174 14.44 11.13 7.52
CA LYS A 174 15.58 11.33 6.62
C LYS A 174 15.24 12.22 5.42
N VAL A 175 13.97 12.54 5.21
CA VAL A 175 13.53 13.47 4.17
C VAL A 175 13.73 14.88 4.67
N THR A 176 14.37 15.74 3.87
CA THR A 176 14.52 17.17 4.16
C THR A 176 13.15 17.79 4.38
N GLN A 177 12.89 18.22 5.61
CA GLN A 177 11.64 18.89 5.98
C GLN A 177 11.75 20.39 5.66
N ILE A 178 10.63 20.99 5.25
CA ILE A 178 10.53 22.45 5.11
C ILE A 178 10.63 23.06 6.51
N SER A 179 11.69 23.83 6.75
CA SER A 179 11.93 24.47 8.06
C SER A 179 11.08 25.70 8.31
N ASP A 180 10.68 26.42 7.25
CA ASP A 180 9.89 27.64 7.34
C ASP A 180 8.82 27.65 6.22
N PRO A 181 7.62 27.09 6.47
CA PRO A 181 6.60 26.94 5.44
C PRO A 181 6.14 28.27 4.83
N GLU A 182 6.05 29.33 5.62
CA GLU A 182 5.59 30.64 5.14
C GLU A 182 6.59 31.23 4.15
N ARG A 183 7.88 31.21 4.50
CA ARG A 183 8.94 31.68 3.60
C ARG A 183 9.08 30.77 2.38
N ASP A 184 9.21 29.47 2.60
CA ASP A 184 9.61 28.51 1.56
C ASP A 184 8.48 28.23 0.55
N LEU A 185 7.20 28.41 0.94
CA LEU A 185 6.05 28.29 0.03
C LEU A 185 5.60 29.62 -0.61
N SER A 186 6.14 30.76 -0.17
CA SER A 186 5.87 32.08 -0.77
C SER A 186 6.37 32.19 -2.22
N ASP A 187 5.85 33.14 -3.00
CA ASP A 187 6.34 33.40 -4.36
C ASP A 187 7.83 33.80 -4.38
N ALA A 188 8.29 34.49 -3.34
CA ALA A 188 9.70 34.84 -3.17
C ALA A 188 10.54 33.59 -2.84
N GLY A 189 10.05 32.70 -1.96
CA GLY A 189 10.69 31.43 -1.63
C GLY A 189 10.82 30.50 -2.84
N ARG A 190 9.74 30.37 -3.63
CA ARG A 190 9.72 29.57 -4.86
C ARG A 190 10.68 30.07 -5.94
N LYS A 191 10.93 31.39 -5.99
CA LYS A 191 11.87 32.01 -6.95
C LYS A 191 13.32 31.95 -6.49
N SER A 192 13.56 32.03 -5.18
CA SER A 192 14.90 32.09 -4.57
C SER A 192 15.50 30.71 -4.32
N ASN A 193 14.67 29.74 -3.92
CA ASN A 193 15.06 28.35 -3.83
C ASN A 193 14.70 27.64 -5.14
N LYS A 194 15.70 27.33 -5.99
CA LYS A 194 15.56 26.15 -6.86
C LYS A 194 15.13 25.02 -5.92
N PRO A 195 13.98 24.35 -6.14
CA PRO A 195 13.60 23.24 -5.27
C PRO A 195 14.81 22.31 -5.25
N ILE A 196 15.43 22.17 -4.08
CA ILE A 196 16.43 21.15 -3.86
C ILE A 196 15.60 19.89 -4.00
N THR A 197 15.59 19.35 -5.21
CA THR A 197 14.97 18.06 -5.46
C THR A 197 15.62 17.17 -4.42
N PRO A 198 14.87 16.59 -3.47
CA PRO A 198 15.47 15.73 -2.46
C PRO A 198 16.39 14.79 -3.20
N ASP A 199 17.64 14.70 -2.74
CA ASP A 199 18.65 13.89 -3.42
C ASP A 199 18.16 12.44 -3.31
N LEU A 200 17.43 11.99 -4.33
CA LEU A 200 16.82 10.68 -4.32
C LEU A 200 17.97 9.69 -4.40
N PRO A 201 18.09 8.74 -3.44
CA PRO A 201 19.16 7.77 -3.50
C PRO A 201 19.11 7.02 -4.84
N ASP A 202 20.22 7.03 -5.57
CA ASP A 202 20.52 6.25 -6.78
C ASP A 202 19.82 6.61 -8.10
N ARG A 203 19.60 7.88 -8.44
CA ARG A 203 19.34 8.23 -9.86
C ARG A 203 20.58 8.08 -10.76
N ALA A 204 21.77 7.96 -10.19
CA ALA A 204 23.04 7.88 -10.93
C ALA A 204 23.31 6.54 -11.65
N ALA A 205 22.51 5.49 -11.42
CA ALA A 205 22.78 4.15 -11.96
C ALA A 205 21.99 3.77 -13.24
N ARG A 206 21.20 4.68 -13.84
CA ARG A 206 20.34 4.37 -15.01
C ARG A 206 20.64 5.14 -16.30
N THR A 207 21.79 5.81 -16.39
CA THR A 207 22.30 6.36 -17.65
C THR A 207 23.47 5.51 -18.14
N ASP A 208 23.18 4.42 -18.84
CA ASP A 208 23.98 3.91 -19.98
C ASP A 208 23.49 2.53 -20.40
N THR A 209 22.54 2.50 -21.34
CA THR A 209 22.37 1.44 -22.38
C THR A 209 21.16 1.79 -23.26
N ARG A 210 21.21 2.92 -23.97
CA ARG A 210 20.39 3.15 -25.17
C ARG A 210 21.14 4.09 -26.11
N SER A 211 22.29 3.62 -26.58
CA SER A 211 22.92 4.10 -27.81
C SER A 211 23.14 2.88 -28.68
N GLY A 212 22.43 2.81 -29.80
CA GLY A 212 22.55 1.71 -30.75
C GLY A 212 21.32 1.56 -31.63
N ASP A 213 21.45 2.06 -32.86
CA ASP A 213 20.69 1.68 -34.07
C ASP A 213 19.27 2.22 -34.26
N SER A 214 19.20 3.49 -34.69
CA SER A 214 18.18 3.91 -35.66
C SER A 214 18.76 3.82 -37.07
N LYS A 215 18.51 2.68 -37.74
CA LYS A 215 18.70 2.51 -39.18
C LYS A 215 17.68 3.35 -39.95
N THR A 216 18.24 4.28 -40.72
CA THR A 216 17.82 4.75 -42.05
C THR A 216 16.40 4.39 -42.51
N ILE A 217 15.49 5.36 -42.45
CA ILE A 217 14.23 5.34 -43.20
C ILE A 217 14.53 5.79 -44.63
N VAL A 218 14.38 4.87 -45.58
CA VAL A 218 14.42 5.14 -47.03
C VAL A 218 13.08 5.69 -47.46
N GLN A 219 13.07 6.90 -48.01
CA GLN A 219 11.94 7.47 -48.75
C GLN A 219 11.74 6.69 -50.06
N GLY A 220 10.56 6.10 -50.22
CA GLY A 220 10.13 5.41 -51.43
C GLY A 220 8.83 6.03 -51.96
N ASN A 221 8.91 6.54 -53.18
CA ASN A 221 7.91 7.26 -53.95
C ASN A 221 6.72 6.41 -54.45
N ASP A 222 5.74 7.15 -54.98
CA ASP A 222 4.82 6.83 -56.08
C ASP A 222 3.43 6.23 -55.76
N ALA A 223 2.43 7.10 -55.86
CA ALA A 223 1.04 6.75 -56.09
C ALA A 223 0.66 7.11 -57.54
N PRO A 224 0.10 6.19 -58.35
CA PRO A 224 -0.38 6.50 -59.68
C PRO A 224 -1.79 7.10 -59.62
N LYS A 225 -1.96 8.24 -60.30
CA LYS A 225 -3.29 8.74 -60.71
C LYS A 225 -3.85 7.81 -61.79
N GLY A 226 -5.07 7.33 -61.58
CA GLY A 226 -5.81 6.55 -62.56
C GLY A 226 -7.31 6.82 -62.49
N LYS A 227 -7.74 7.69 -63.41
CA LYS A 227 -9.05 7.88 -64.09
C LYS A 227 -10.35 7.72 -63.32
#